data_AF-A0A9X7C6G1-F1
#
_entry.id   AF-A0A9X7C6G1-F1
#
_cell.length_a   1.000
_cell.length_b   1.000
_cell.length_c   1.000
_cell.angle_alpha   90.00
_cell.angle_beta   90.00
_cell.angle_gamma   90.00
#
_symmetry.space_group_name_H-M   'P 1'
#
loop_
_entity.id
_entity.type
_entity.pdbx_description
1 polymer ?
#
loop_
_entity_poly.entity_id
_entity_poly.type
_entity_poly.pdbx_seq_one_letter_code
_entity_poly.pdbx_strand_id
1 'polypeptide(L)'
;MLRFVNEVRFANESQIDFISEPLTERGFIKVFIQGKLAAEGHDQRLLLRINDEKSSYRSFVHMGGDAGAGEWGDDSGIYLGRNGWNLDATFSAEFTIAVNTENQQVITGSGASVFALGNDTILGYESHGRLVSNDPVSKISFLFTGGQMTGYGKHYIYE
;
A
#
# COMPACT_ATOMS: atom_id res chain seq x y z
N MET A 1 18.41 -1.07 12.26
CA MET A 1 17.50 -0.16 13.03
C MET A 1 16.59 0.53 12.03
N LEU A 2 15.33 0.83 12.37
CA LEU A 2 14.47 1.63 11.48
C LEU A 2 14.88 3.10 11.54
N ARG A 3 15.32 3.65 10.41
CA ARG A 3 15.59 5.07 10.23
C ARG A 3 14.39 5.73 9.55
N PHE A 4 13.89 6.81 10.14
CA PHE A 4 12.87 7.66 9.52
C PHE A 4 13.44 8.38 8.29
N VAL A 5 12.67 8.38 7.20
CA VAL A 5 13.02 9.08 5.96
C VAL A 5 12.19 10.35 5.82
N ASN A 6 10.86 10.22 5.71
CA ASN A 6 9.95 11.35 5.56
C ASN A 6 8.52 11.07 6.06
N GLU A 7 7.76 12.15 6.24
CA GLU A 7 6.31 12.16 6.42
C GLU A 7 5.69 12.91 5.25
N VAL A 8 4.61 12.37 4.69
CA VAL A 8 3.84 13.02 3.62
C VAL A 8 2.42 13.23 4.11
N ARG A 9 1.92 14.46 3.97
CA ARG A 9 0.52 14.82 4.24
C ARG A 9 -0.18 15.04 2.91
N PHE A 10 -1.44 14.63 2.84
CA PHE A 10 -2.22 14.68 1.60
C PHE A 10 -3.66 15.05 1.90
N ALA A 11 -4.29 15.76 0.98
CA ALA A 11 -5.68 16.20 1.09
C ALA A 11 -6.32 16.18 -0.29
N ASN A 12 -7.40 15.41 -0.42
CA ASN A 12 -8.14 15.22 -1.66
C ASN A 12 -7.27 14.68 -2.82
N GLU A 13 -6.33 13.79 -2.50
CA GLU A 13 -5.42 13.18 -3.48
C GLU A 13 -5.91 11.79 -3.89
N SER A 14 -5.55 11.32 -5.09
CA SER A 14 -5.78 9.93 -5.53
C SER A 14 -4.53 9.06 -5.42
N GLN A 15 -3.35 9.68 -5.28
CA GLN A 15 -2.06 9.01 -5.14
C GLN A 15 -1.15 9.82 -4.20
N ILE A 16 -0.30 9.14 -3.44
CA ILE A 16 0.72 9.73 -2.57
C ILE A 16 2.05 9.06 -2.86
N ASP A 17 3.10 9.87 -3.00
CA ASP A 17 4.43 9.40 -3.32
C ASP A 17 5.39 9.60 -2.13
N PHE A 18 6.10 8.54 -1.78
CA PHE A 18 7.23 8.54 -0.87
C PHE A 18 8.51 8.37 -1.69
N ILE A 19 9.34 9.41 -1.72
CA ILE A 19 10.63 9.38 -2.42
C ILE A 19 11.70 8.79 -1.50
N SER A 20 12.50 7.86 -2.04
CA SER A 20 13.64 7.24 -1.38
C SER A 20 14.93 7.88 -1.88
N GLU A 21 15.58 8.66 -1.00
CA GLU A 21 16.93 9.18 -1.23
C GLU A 21 17.83 8.83 -0.03
N PRO A 22 18.92 8.06 -0.22
CA PRO A 22 19.36 7.46 -1.48
C PRO A 22 18.45 6.33 -1.97
N LEU A 23 18.64 5.91 -3.23
CA LEU A 23 17.99 4.74 -3.80
C LEU A 23 18.26 3.50 -2.94
N THR A 24 17.26 2.63 -2.77
CA THR A 24 17.40 1.40 -1.99
C THR A 24 17.62 0.21 -2.91
N GLU A 25 18.83 -0.36 -2.90
CA GLU A 25 19.20 -1.55 -3.67
C GLU A 25 19.06 -2.85 -2.86
N ARG A 26 19.17 -2.74 -1.53
CA ARG A 26 19.08 -3.87 -0.61
C ARG A 26 18.52 -3.45 0.75
N GLY A 27 17.88 -4.39 1.44
CA GLY A 27 17.40 -4.21 2.81
C GLY A 27 15.88 -4.20 2.89
N PHE A 28 15.35 -3.47 3.87
CA PHE A 28 13.91 -3.40 4.10
C PHE A 28 13.44 -1.95 4.12
N ILE A 29 12.27 -1.73 3.53
CA ILE A 29 11.54 -0.46 3.60
C ILE A 29 10.24 -0.72 4.35
N LYS A 30 9.88 0.16 5.30
CA LYS A 30 8.62 0.11 6.02
C LYS A 30 7.85 1.39 5.76
N VAL A 31 6.62 1.28 5.30
CA VAL A 31 5.75 2.44 5.08
C VAL A 31 4.46 2.26 5.88
N PHE A 32 4.00 3.36 6.47
CA PHE A 32 2.72 3.45 7.16
C PHE A 32 1.90 4.55 6.51
N ILE A 33 0.61 4.33 6.28
CA ILE A 33 -0.32 5.35 5.84
C ILE A 33 -1.60 5.28 6.66
N GLN A 34 -2.24 6.42 6.90
CA GLN A 34 -3.57 6.47 7.47
C GLN A 34 -4.33 7.69 6.97
N GLY A 35 -5.66 7.58 6.97
CA GLY A 35 -6.49 8.68 6.52
C GLY A 35 -7.94 8.31 6.40
N LYS A 36 -8.65 9.12 5.62
CA LYS A 36 -10.03 8.90 5.22
C LYS A 36 -10.07 8.78 3.70
N LEU A 37 -10.88 7.85 3.21
CA LEU A 37 -11.26 7.69 1.83
C LEU A 37 -12.71 8.17 1.67
N ALA A 38 -12.92 9.13 0.78
CA ALA A 38 -14.21 9.38 0.16
C ALA A 38 -14.36 8.41 -1.02
N ALA A 39 -15.25 7.42 -0.89
CA ALA A 39 -15.40 6.29 -1.80
C ALA A 39 -16.20 6.63 -3.07
N GLU A 40 -16.97 7.73 -3.02
CA GLU A 40 -17.79 8.23 -4.13
C GLU A 40 -18.81 7.18 -4.62
N GLY A 41 -19.32 6.35 -3.72
CA GLY A 41 -20.33 5.34 -4.05
C GLY A 41 -19.79 4.09 -4.73
N HIS A 42 -18.49 3.80 -4.62
CA HIS A 42 -17.85 2.61 -5.18
C HIS A 42 -16.86 1.95 -4.22
N ASP A 43 -16.65 0.65 -4.37
CA ASP A 43 -15.53 -0.06 -3.75
C ASP A 43 -14.21 0.30 -4.47
N GLN A 44 -13.30 0.93 -3.74
CA GLN A 44 -11.98 1.38 -4.17
C GLN A 44 -10.89 0.56 -3.49
N ARG A 45 -9.98 0.04 -4.31
CA ARG A 45 -8.84 -0.76 -3.85
C ARG A 45 -7.69 0.16 -3.51
N LEU A 46 -7.04 -0.08 -2.37
CA LEU A 46 -5.75 0.50 -2.02
C LEU A 46 -4.63 -0.35 -2.62
N LEU A 47 -3.77 0.28 -3.40
CA LEU A 47 -2.62 -0.32 -4.04
C LEU A 47 -1.32 0.34 -3.58
N LEU A 48 -0.24 -0.44 -3.55
CA LEU A 48 1.13 0.05 -3.45
C LEU A 48 1.87 -0.20 -4.76
N ARG A 49 2.47 0.85 -5.32
CA ARG A 49 3.38 0.79 -6.48
C ARG A 49 4.79 1.18 -6.09
N ILE A 50 5.75 0.62 -6.80
CA ILE A 50 7.18 0.89 -6.70
C ILE A 50 7.63 1.47 -8.05
N ASN A 51 8.37 2.58 -8.03
CA ASN A 51 8.96 3.22 -9.22
C ASN A 51 7.96 3.51 -10.37
N ASP A 52 6.70 3.82 -10.07
CA ASP A 52 5.61 3.96 -11.06
C ASP A 52 5.39 2.75 -11.97
N GLU A 53 5.92 1.58 -11.61
CA GLU A 53 5.68 0.35 -12.35
C GLU A 53 4.18 0.05 -12.39
N LYS A 54 3.67 -0.22 -13.60
CA LYS A 54 2.23 -0.43 -13.85
C LYS A 54 1.88 -1.88 -14.16
N SER A 55 2.85 -2.78 -14.11
CA SER A 55 2.70 -4.19 -14.46
C SER A 55 3.66 -5.05 -13.63
N SER A 56 3.62 -6.38 -13.80
CA SER A 56 4.53 -7.35 -13.15
C SER A 56 4.33 -7.56 -11.66
N TYR A 57 3.25 -7.04 -11.09
CA TYR A 57 2.84 -7.34 -9.73
C TYR A 57 2.10 -8.68 -9.66
N ARG A 58 2.25 -9.37 -8.53
CA ARG A 58 1.32 -10.40 -8.08
C ARG A 58 1.10 -10.23 -6.59
N SER A 59 -0.16 -10.19 -6.18
CA SER A 59 -0.52 -10.02 -4.77
C SER A 59 -1.82 -10.72 -4.43
N PHE A 60 -1.99 -11.02 -3.15
CA PHE A 60 -3.22 -11.52 -2.58
C PHE A 60 -3.41 -10.93 -1.18
N VAL A 61 -4.66 -10.91 -0.73
CA VAL A 61 -5.00 -10.53 0.63
C VAL A 61 -5.90 -11.59 1.27
N HIS A 62 -5.76 -11.77 2.58
CA HIS A 62 -6.74 -12.43 3.42
C HIS A 62 -7.59 -11.37 4.11
N MET A 63 -8.86 -11.28 3.75
CA MET A 63 -9.83 -10.38 4.35
C MET A 63 -10.50 -11.06 5.56
N GLY A 64 -10.64 -10.31 6.65
CA GLY A 64 -11.41 -10.67 7.84
C GLY A 64 -12.15 -9.47 8.45
N GLY A 65 -12.78 -9.67 9.61
CA GLY A 65 -13.64 -8.67 10.26
C GLY A 65 -15.12 -9.04 10.14
N ASP A 66 -15.97 -8.06 9.82
CA ASP A 66 -17.41 -8.29 9.60
C ASP A 66 -17.73 -9.11 8.33
N ALA A 67 -16.75 -9.27 7.45
CA ALA A 67 -16.79 -10.21 6.32
C ALA A 67 -15.41 -10.87 6.13
N GLY A 68 -15.36 -12.02 5.45
CA GLY A 68 -14.10 -12.72 5.20
C GLY A 68 -14.04 -13.40 3.84
N ALA A 69 -12.90 -13.28 3.16
CA ALA A 69 -12.61 -13.88 1.86
C ALA A 69 -11.11 -13.82 1.54
N GLY A 70 -10.66 -14.66 0.60
CA GLY A 70 -9.40 -14.42 -0.11
C GLY A 70 -9.67 -13.56 -1.34
N GLU A 71 -8.92 -12.48 -1.52
CA GLU A 71 -9.01 -11.61 -2.69
C GLU A 71 -7.65 -11.51 -3.40
N TRP A 72 -7.66 -11.46 -4.73
CA TRP A 72 -6.46 -11.35 -5.55
C TRP A 72 -6.33 -9.92 -6.10
N GLY A 73 -5.10 -9.39 -6.09
CA GLY A 73 -4.79 -8.13 -6.74
C GLY A 73 -4.76 -8.25 -8.25
N ASP A 74 -4.73 -7.10 -8.93
CA ASP A 74 -4.35 -7.04 -10.34
C ASP A 74 -2.81 -6.94 -10.50
N ASP A 75 -2.36 -6.80 -11.74
CA ASP A 75 -0.93 -6.68 -12.06
C ASP A 75 -0.42 -5.25 -11.96
N SER A 76 -1.24 -4.27 -11.56
CA SER A 76 -0.87 -2.85 -11.57
C SER A 76 -0.28 -2.36 -10.24
N GLY A 77 -0.36 -3.15 -9.17
CA GLY A 77 0.21 -2.82 -7.86
C GLY A 77 0.04 -3.95 -6.85
N ILE A 78 0.71 -3.83 -5.70
CA ILE A 78 0.44 -4.72 -4.57
C ILE A 78 -0.91 -4.32 -3.95
N TYR A 79 -1.86 -5.25 -3.94
CA TYR A 79 -3.16 -5.03 -3.35
C TYR A 79 -3.09 -5.08 -1.83
N LEU A 80 -3.60 -4.04 -1.18
CA LEU A 80 -3.57 -3.86 0.27
C LEU A 80 -4.95 -3.91 0.93
N GLY A 81 -6.01 -4.24 0.19
CA GLY A 81 -7.39 -4.19 0.67
C GLY A 81 -8.19 -3.02 0.08
N ARG A 82 -9.41 -2.83 0.56
CA ARG A 82 -10.38 -1.88 0.00
C ARG A 82 -11.40 -1.44 1.05
N ASN A 83 -12.15 -0.39 0.76
CA ASN A 83 -13.44 -0.17 1.43
C ASN A 83 -14.47 -1.22 0.96
N GLY A 84 -15.57 -1.32 1.70
CA GLY A 84 -16.66 -2.26 1.42
C GLY A 84 -18.00 -1.56 1.24
N TRP A 85 -18.85 -2.19 0.43
CA TRP A 85 -20.25 -1.80 0.21
C TRP A 85 -20.42 -0.34 -0.21
N ASN A 86 -19.47 0.18 -0.98
CA ASN A 86 -19.46 1.53 -1.51
C ASN A 86 -19.40 2.63 -0.45
N LEU A 87 -18.99 2.28 0.78
CA LEU A 87 -18.95 3.20 1.92
C LEU A 87 -17.62 3.92 2.00
N ASP A 88 -17.66 5.19 2.42
CA ASP A 88 -16.49 5.91 2.88
C ASP A 88 -15.84 5.14 4.05
N ALA A 89 -14.51 5.28 4.17
CA ALA A 89 -13.74 4.55 5.17
C ALA A 89 -12.68 5.41 5.83
N THR A 90 -12.52 5.27 7.14
CA THR A 90 -11.25 5.61 7.81
C THR A 90 -10.35 4.40 7.70
N PHE A 91 -9.11 4.59 7.26
CA PHE A 91 -8.20 3.47 7.01
C PHE A 91 -6.83 3.70 7.64
N SER A 92 -6.16 2.59 7.91
CA SER A 92 -4.73 2.55 8.19
C SER A 92 -4.11 1.36 7.48
N ALA A 93 -2.92 1.53 6.92
CA ALA A 93 -2.16 0.44 6.33
C ALA A 93 -0.68 0.55 6.69
N GLU A 94 -0.03 -0.60 6.79
CA GLU A 94 1.41 -0.73 6.89
C GLU A 94 1.87 -1.75 5.86
N PHE A 95 3.06 -1.53 5.29
CA PHE A 95 3.66 -2.51 4.41
C PHE A 95 5.18 -2.53 4.56
N THR A 96 5.75 -3.74 4.62
CA THR A 96 7.19 -3.99 4.62
C THR A 96 7.61 -4.52 3.26
N ILE A 97 8.57 -3.86 2.63
CA ILE A 97 9.13 -4.22 1.33
C ILE A 97 10.54 -4.76 1.56
N ALA A 98 10.80 -5.98 1.14
CA ALA A 98 12.13 -6.58 1.11
C ALA A 98 12.75 -6.38 -0.29
N VAL A 99 13.87 -5.66 -0.32
CA VAL A 99 14.56 -5.27 -1.55
C VAL A 99 15.90 -6.01 -1.62
N ASN A 100 16.21 -6.58 -2.78
CA ASN A 100 17.52 -7.17 -3.10
C ASN A 100 17.73 -7.16 -4.63
N THR A 101 17.87 -5.98 -5.21
CA THR A 101 17.97 -5.81 -6.66
C THR A 101 19.36 -6.11 -7.21
N GLU A 102 20.39 -6.18 -6.36
CA GLU A 102 21.76 -6.58 -6.75
C GLU A 102 21.82 -8.03 -7.26
N ASN A 103 21.02 -8.93 -6.67
CA ASN A 103 21.13 -10.37 -6.91
C ASN A 103 19.82 -11.04 -7.32
N GLN A 104 18.68 -10.35 -7.15
CA GLN A 104 17.36 -10.91 -7.40
C GLN A 104 16.51 -9.93 -8.19
N GLN A 105 15.76 -10.47 -9.14
CA GLN A 105 14.83 -9.68 -9.95
C GLN A 105 13.45 -9.55 -9.28
N VAL A 106 13.33 -9.88 -8.00
CA VAL A 106 12.03 -9.96 -7.31
C VAL A 106 12.10 -9.22 -5.99
N ILE A 107 11.29 -8.16 -5.90
CA ILE A 107 10.98 -7.46 -4.66
C ILE A 107 9.76 -8.15 -4.06
N THR A 108 9.81 -8.47 -2.77
CA THR A 108 8.68 -9.07 -2.05
C THR A 108 8.23 -8.16 -0.93
N GLY A 109 7.02 -8.36 -0.42
CA GLY A 109 6.59 -7.64 0.76
C GLY A 109 5.32 -8.20 1.37
N SER A 110 5.09 -7.76 2.59
CA SER A 110 3.91 -8.11 3.37
C SER A 110 3.55 -6.99 4.34
N GLY A 111 2.27 -6.92 4.67
CA GLY A 111 1.76 -5.95 5.64
C GLY A 111 0.30 -6.18 5.95
N ALA A 112 -0.32 -5.20 6.57
CA ALA A 112 -1.71 -5.26 6.97
C ALA A 112 -2.40 -3.92 6.78
N SER A 113 -3.71 -3.96 6.57
CA SER A 113 -4.55 -2.77 6.56
C SER A 113 -5.88 -3.01 7.28
N VAL A 114 -6.50 -1.92 7.67
CA VAL A 114 -7.82 -1.89 8.31
C VAL A 114 -8.62 -0.76 7.68
N PHE A 115 -9.89 -1.04 7.39
CA PHE A 115 -10.89 -0.10 6.91
C PHE A 115 -12.09 -0.11 7.84
N ALA A 116 -12.27 0.97 8.60
CA ALA A 116 -13.47 1.22 9.39
C ALA A 116 -14.47 2.00 8.53
N LEU A 117 -15.60 1.38 8.21
CA LEU A 117 -16.58 1.90 7.26
C LEU A 117 -17.59 2.82 7.94
N GLY A 118 -18.26 3.66 7.15
CA GLY A 118 -19.24 4.65 7.66
C GLY A 118 -20.50 4.09 8.35
N ASN A 119 -20.63 2.76 8.48
CA ASN A 119 -21.73 2.05 9.12
C ASN A 119 -21.29 1.20 10.34
N ASP A 120 -20.15 1.55 10.96
CA ASP A 120 -19.55 0.87 12.11
C ASP A 120 -19.03 -0.56 11.85
N THR A 121 -18.97 -0.99 10.58
CA THR A 121 -18.32 -2.26 10.21
C THR A 121 -16.83 -2.08 9.96
N ILE A 122 -16.07 -3.16 10.13
CA ILE A 122 -14.63 -3.19 9.96
C ILE A 122 -14.21 -4.32 9.01
N LEU A 123 -13.31 -3.99 8.09
CA LEU A 123 -12.62 -4.94 7.23
C LEU A 123 -11.12 -4.86 7.49
N GLY A 124 -10.52 -6.00 7.83
CA GLY A 124 -9.07 -6.14 8.01
C GLY A 124 -8.47 -6.97 6.87
N TYR A 125 -7.25 -6.64 6.47
CA TYR A 125 -6.55 -7.32 5.38
C TYR A 125 -5.12 -7.65 5.78
N GLU A 126 -4.75 -8.92 5.65
CA GLU A 126 -3.35 -9.34 5.62
C GLU A 126 -2.91 -9.41 4.16
N SER A 127 -1.86 -8.68 3.79
CA SER A 127 -1.50 -8.44 2.40
C SER A 127 -0.12 -8.98 2.09
N HIS A 128 0.01 -9.68 0.96
CA HIS A 128 1.28 -10.22 0.48
C HIS A 128 1.44 -9.94 -1.00
N GLY A 129 2.66 -9.60 -1.42
CA GLY A 129 2.91 -9.29 -2.82
C GLY A 129 4.35 -9.46 -3.25
N ARG A 130 4.52 -9.50 -4.57
CA ARG A 130 5.81 -9.39 -5.24
C ARG A 130 5.72 -8.49 -6.48
N LEU A 131 6.86 -7.93 -6.85
CA LEU A 131 7.13 -7.23 -8.09
C LEU A 131 8.37 -7.84 -8.74
N VAL A 132 8.34 -8.07 -10.06
CA VAL A 132 9.55 -8.38 -10.82
C VAL A 132 10.19 -7.08 -11.28
N SER A 133 11.34 -6.72 -10.73
CA SER A 133 12.11 -5.54 -11.12
C SER A 133 13.58 -5.70 -10.67
N ASN A 134 14.49 -5.11 -11.43
CA ASN A 134 15.91 -4.98 -11.09
C ASN A 134 16.29 -3.55 -10.69
N ASP A 135 15.34 -2.61 -10.77
CA ASP A 135 15.63 -1.21 -10.55
C ASP A 135 15.66 -0.93 -9.04
N PRO A 136 16.68 -0.21 -8.54
CA PRO A 136 16.70 0.26 -7.16
C PRO A 136 15.40 1.00 -6.83
N VAL A 137 14.91 0.84 -5.60
CA VAL A 137 13.67 1.53 -5.18
C VAL A 137 13.97 3.01 -4.99
N SER A 138 13.37 3.83 -5.85
CA SER A 138 13.41 5.30 -5.84
C SER A 138 12.15 5.92 -5.29
N LYS A 139 11.02 5.23 -5.43
CA LYS A 139 9.71 5.74 -5.08
C LYS A 139 8.75 4.62 -4.69
N ILE A 140 7.95 4.88 -3.66
CA ILE A 140 6.81 4.06 -3.26
C ILE A 140 5.57 4.93 -3.31
N SER A 141 4.57 4.48 -4.05
CA SER A 141 3.31 5.20 -4.23
C SER A 141 2.17 4.40 -3.63
N PHE A 142 1.34 5.05 -2.81
CA PHE A 142 0.05 4.51 -2.40
C PHE A 142 -1.04 5.21 -3.18
N LEU A 143 -1.96 4.45 -3.75
CA LEU A 143 -3.10 5.01 -4.49
C LEU A 143 -4.36 4.20 -4.27
N PHE A 144 -5.50 4.86 -4.38
CA PHE A 144 -6.77 4.19 -4.56
C PHE A 144 -7.10 4.07 -6.05
N THR A 145 -7.86 3.03 -6.44
CA THR A 145 -8.37 2.89 -7.82
C THR A 145 -9.37 3.98 -8.23
N GLY A 146 -9.80 4.79 -7.28
CA GLY A 146 -10.73 5.90 -7.43
C GLY A 146 -11.02 6.53 -6.06
N GLY A 147 -11.92 7.51 -6.01
CA GLY A 147 -12.17 8.28 -4.80
C GLY A 147 -11.01 9.22 -4.43
N GLN A 148 -11.17 9.89 -3.29
CA GLN A 148 -10.20 10.87 -2.80
C GLN A 148 -9.80 10.56 -1.36
N MET A 149 -8.50 10.66 -1.08
CA MET A 149 -7.96 10.42 0.26
C MET A 149 -7.38 11.67 0.90
N THR A 150 -7.55 11.76 2.22
CA THR A 150 -6.95 12.79 3.07
C THR A 150 -6.33 12.15 4.30
N GLY A 151 -5.11 12.53 4.66
CA GLY A 151 -4.38 11.89 5.75
C GLY A 151 -2.88 12.17 5.74
N TYR A 152 -2.13 11.21 6.28
CA TYR A 152 -0.67 11.25 6.26
C TYR A 152 -0.06 9.85 6.25
N GLY A 153 1.21 9.78 5.86
CA GLY A 153 1.99 8.55 5.97
C GLY A 153 3.45 8.83 6.28
N LYS A 154 4.16 7.77 6.66
CA LYS A 154 5.54 7.79 7.09
C LYS A 154 6.31 6.66 6.44
N HIS A 155 7.51 6.96 5.98
CA HIS A 155 8.40 6.02 5.33
C HIS A 155 9.70 5.89 6.13
N TYR A 156 10.14 4.65 6.30
CA TYR A 156 11.32 4.25 7.04
C TYR A 156 12.12 3.25 6.23
N ILE A 157 13.43 3.25 6.40
CA ILE A 157 14.32 2.21 5.88
C ILE A 157 15.03 1.49 7.01
N TYR A 158 15.36 0.23 6.79
CA TYR A 158 16.16 -0.56 7.71
C TYR A 158 17.62 -0.52 7.29
N GLU A 159 18.45 0.07 8.15
CA GLU A 159 19.91 0.09 8.05
C GLU A 159 20.56 -0.90 9.04
#